data_AF-A0A9P1HCA9-F1
#
_entry.id   AF-A0A9P1HCA9-F1
#
_cell.length_a   1.000
_cell.length_b   1.000
_cell.length_c   1.000
_cell.angle_alpha   90.00
_cell.angle_beta   90.00
_cell.angle_gamma   90.00
#
_symmetry.space_group_name_H-M   'P 1'
#
loop_
_entity.id
_entity.type
_entity.pdbx_description
1 polymer ?
#
loop_
_entity_poly.entity_id
_entity_poly.type
_entity_poly.pdbx_seq_one_letter_code
_entity_poly.pdbx_strand_id
1 'polypeptide(L)'
;MVADALVYHPTVSHYLKFVATTVGRDKLLRTIQYFARFYSWYLLRTNGSKTEIASWDALKRQFGLARKIFRAGKNVEHLKAAAVAADSKAMDPILRYTTVGRQLGYAGYLTFDLATLLDAMGRESSKPAPGTF
;
A
#
# COMPACT_ATOMS: atom_id res chain seq x y z
N MET A 1 23.37 -16.04 -9.66
CA MET A 1 24.43 -16.01 -8.63
C MET A 1 24.28 -14.83 -7.67
N VAL A 2 24.36 -13.56 -8.10
CA VAL A 2 24.15 -12.41 -7.19
C VAL A 2 22.67 -12.20 -6.81
N ALA A 3 21.75 -12.38 -7.76
CA ALA A 3 20.32 -12.24 -7.50
C ALA A 3 19.78 -13.30 -6.52
N ASP A 4 20.22 -14.56 -6.61
CA ASP A 4 19.88 -15.61 -5.63
C ASP A 4 20.38 -15.28 -4.23
N ALA A 5 21.64 -14.84 -4.12
CA ALA A 5 22.23 -14.48 -2.84
C ALA A 5 21.41 -13.38 -2.14
N LEU A 6 20.86 -12.42 -2.90
CA LEU A 6 19.99 -11.37 -2.39
C LEU A 6 18.58 -11.89 -2.05
N VAL A 7 17.97 -12.69 -2.93
CA VAL A 7 16.61 -13.24 -2.77
C VAL A 7 16.50 -14.17 -1.55
N TYR A 8 17.52 -14.98 -1.32
CA TYR A 8 17.61 -15.91 -0.19
C TYR A 8 18.29 -15.28 1.04
N HIS A 9 18.69 -14.01 0.99
CA HIS A 9 19.36 -13.35 2.10
C HIS A 9 18.45 -13.25 3.34
N PRO A 10 18.95 -13.51 4.57
CA PRO A 10 18.17 -13.41 5.81
C PRO A 10 17.48 -12.06 6.00
N THR A 11 18.11 -10.98 5.53
CA THR A 11 17.58 -9.61 5.59
C THR A 11 16.27 -9.46 4.82
N VAL A 12 16.13 -10.10 3.65
CA VAL A 12 14.88 -10.06 2.88
C VAL A 12 13.78 -10.80 3.63
N SER A 13 14.10 -11.95 4.23
CA SER A 13 13.14 -12.69 5.06
C SER A 13 12.72 -11.90 6.31
N HIS A 14 13.65 -11.19 6.95
CA HIS A 14 13.34 -10.31 8.09
C HIS A 14 12.47 -9.12 7.67
N TYR A 15 12.79 -8.49 6.54
CA TYR A 15 11.98 -7.43 5.96
C TYR A 15 10.56 -7.90 5.64
N LEU A 16 10.39 -9.08 5.04
CA LEU A 16 9.06 -9.62 4.74
C LEU A 16 8.25 -9.92 6.00
N LYS A 17 8.88 -10.43 7.07
CA LYS A 17 8.24 -10.60 8.37
C LYS A 17 7.79 -9.25 8.93
N PHE A 18 8.63 -8.22 8.84
CA PHE A 18 8.27 -6.87 9.25
C PHE A 18 7.09 -6.32 8.43
N VAL A 19 7.11 -6.43 7.10
CA VAL A 19 6.00 -6.02 6.23
C VAL A 19 4.72 -6.80 6.54
N ALA A 20 4.79 -8.08 6.89
CA ALA A 20 3.61 -8.85 7.28
C ALA A 20 2.90 -8.26 8.51
N THR A 21 3.63 -7.62 9.43
CA THR A 21 3.03 -6.97 10.61
C THR A 21 2.20 -5.73 10.26
N THR A 22 2.44 -5.08 9.11
CA THR A 22 1.69 -3.87 8.70
C THR A 22 0.30 -4.19 8.15
N VAL A 23 0.03 -5.46 7.81
CA VAL A 23 -1.27 -5.91 7.28
C VAL A 23 -2.40 -5.67 8.29
N GLY A 24 -2.13 -5.89 9.58
CA GLY A 24 -3.11 -5.61 10.64
C GLY A 24 -3.47 -4.11 10.70
N ARG A 25 -2.47 -3.24 10.55
CA ARG A 25 -2.65 -1.78 10.53
C ARG A 25 -3.44 -1.31 9.31
N ASP A 26 -3.21 -1.88 8.13
CA ASP A 26 -4.01 -1.57 6.92
C ASP A 26 -5.51 -1.89 7.12
N LYS A 27 -5.82 -3.01 7.78
CA LYS A 27 -7.20 -3.40 8.10
C LYS A 27 -7.84 -2.44 9.10
N LEU A 28 -7.15 -2.10 10.18
CA LEU A 28 -7.65 -1.14 11.18
C LEU A 28 -7.95 0.22 10.54
N LEU A 29 -7.03 0.74 9.72
CA LEU A 29 -7.24 2.00 9.02
C LEU A 29 -8.40 1.94 8.03
N ARG A 30 -8.64 0.79 7.40
CA ARG A 30 -9.83 0.59 6.54
C ARG A 30 -11.12 0.72 7.35
N THR A 31 -11.17 0.12 8.54
CA THR A 31 -12.34 0.22 9.43
C THR A 31 -12.60 1.67 9.83
N ILE A 32 -11.56 2.41 10.21
CA ILE A 32 -11.68 3.82 10.58
C ILE A 32 -12.11 4.67 9.37
N GLN A 33 -11.61 4.39 8.16
CA GLN A 33 -12.08 5.06 6.94
C GLN A 33 -13.56 4.83 6.66
N TYR A 34 -14.05 3.60 6.83
CA TYR A 34 -15.48 3.31 6.65
C TYR A 34 -16.33 3.99 7.72
N PHE A 35 -15.84 4.04 8.96
CA PHE A 35 -16.49 4.81 10.02
C PHE A 35 -16.53 6.31 9.70
N ALA A 36 -15.42 6.90 9.25
CA ALA A 36 -15.37 8.30 8.84
C ALA A 36 -16.38 8.60 7.72
N ARG A 37 -16.51 7.72 6.72
CA ARG A 37 -17.54 7.85 5.67
C ARG A 37 -18.96 7.79 6.23
N PHE A 38 -19.22 6.85 7.12
CA PHE A 38 -20.52 6.72 7.78
C PHE A 38 -20.85 7.97 8.60
N TYR A 39 -19.89 8.49 9.36
CA TYR A 39 -20.09 9.65 10.22
C TYR A 39 -20.26 10.94 9.41
N SER A 40 -19.50 11.14 8.32
CA SER A 40 -19.74 12.25 7.38
C SER A 40 -21.14 12.19 6.78
N TRP A 41 -21.63 11.01 6.42
CA TRP A 41 -23.00 10.83 5.93
C TRP A 41 -24.05 11.13 7.01
N TYR A 42 -23.82 10.71 8.25
CA TYR A 42 -24.70 11.01 9.38
C TYR A 42 -24.77 12.52 9.65
N LEU A 43 -23.63 13.20 9.70
CA LEU A 43 -23.56 14.66 9.88
C LEU A 43 -24.30 15.42 8.77
N LEU A 44 -24.19 14.96 7.52
CA LEU A 44 -24.95 15.53 6.40
C LEU A 44 -26.47 15.41 6.61
N ARG A 45 -26.95 14.36 7.30
CA ARG A 45 -28.38 14.16 7.60
C ARG A 45 -28.85 15.00 8.78
N THR A 46 -27.98 15.33 9.72
CA THR A 46 -28.32 16.09 10.94
C THR A 46 -28.01 17.59 10.83
N ASN A 47 -27.82 18.13 9.61
CA ASN A 47 -27.38 19.52 9.38
C ASN A 47 -26.10 19.90 10.13
N GLY A 48 -25.15 18.96 10.24
CA GLY A 48 -23.84 19.21 10.82
C GLY A 48 -23.08 20.33 10.09
N SER A 49 -22.22 21.03 10.82
CA SER A 49 -21.47 22.16 10.25
C SER A 49 -20.54 21.67 9.13
N LYS A 50 -20.35 22.52 8.10
CA LYS A 50 -19.41 22.22 7.00
C LYS A 50 -17.99 21.95 7.50
N THR A 51 -17.61 22.58 8.60
CA THR A 51 -16.31 22.41 9.30
C THR A 51 -16.13 21.01 9.91
N GLU A 52 -17.19 20.45 10.50
CA GLU A 52 -17.13 19.09 11.06
C GLU A 52 -16.99 18.07 9.93
N ILE A 53 -17.78 18.19 8.87
CA ILE A 53 -17.74 17.29 7.71
C ILE A 53 -16.37 17.34 7.02
N ALA A 54 -15.79 18.54 6.87
CA ALA A 54 -14.47 18.74 6.26
C ALA A 54 -13.34 18.03 7.02
N SER A 55 -13.40 18.03 8.36
CA SER A 55 -12.42 17.33 9.21
C SER A 55 -12.45 15.82 8.99
N TRP A 56 -13.64 15.22 8.86
CA TRP A 56 -13.80 13.79 8.58
C TRP A 56 -13.38 13.41 7.16
N ASP A 57 -13.58 14.30 6.20
CA ASP A 57 -13.09 14.11 4.83
C ASP A 57 -11.56 14.19 4.74
N ALA A 58 -10.94 15.11 5.48
CA ALA A 58 -9.48 15.17 5.60
C ALA A 58 -8.92 13.89 6.22
N LEU A 59 -9.52 13.41 7.31
CA LEU A 59 -9.15 12.16 7.98
C LEU A 59 -9.23 10.96 7.01
N LYS A 60 -10.32 10.86 6.24
CA LYS A 60 -10.49 9.82 5.21
C LYS A 60 -9.37 9.85 4.17
N ARG A 61 -8.98 11.05 3.71
CA ARG A 61 -7.91 11.24 2.71
C ARG A 61 -6.55 10.84 3.27
N GLN A 62 -6.21 11.32 4.46
CA GLN A 62 -4.94 11.00 5.13
C GLN A 62 -4.79 9.50 5.39
N PHE A 63 -5.82 8.83 5.89
CA PHE A 63 -5.78 7.38 6.04
C PHE A 63 -5.74 6.61 4.71
N GLY A 64 -6.22 7.23 3.63
CA GLY A 64 -6.10 6.67 2.28
C GLY A 64 -4.65 6.62 1.82
N LEU A 65 -3.91 7.69 2.09
CA LEU A 65 -2.48 7.79 1.84
C LEU A 65 -1.69 6.84 2.77
N ALA A 66 -2.00 6.82 4.07
CA ALA A 66 -1.34 5.92 5.02
C ALA A 66 -1.47 4.45 4.62
N ARG A 67 -2.64 4.02 4.13
CA ARG A 67 -2.85 2.67 3.60
C ARG A 67 -2.01 2.36 2.36
N LYS A 68 -1.77 3.34 1.49
CA LYS A 68 -0.84 3.17 0.36
C LYS A 68 0.59 2.92 0.87
N ILE A 69 1.02 3.64 1.91
CA ILE A 69 2.33 3.43 2.55
C ILE A 69 2.45 2.00 3.11
N PHE A 70 1.43 1.50 3.82
CA PHE A 70 1.49 0.15 4.38
C PHE A 70 1.56 -0.95 3.31
N ARG A 71 1.09 -0.69 2.09
CA ARG A 71 1.22 -1.62 0.95
C ARG A 71 2.54 -1.49 0.20
N ALA A 72 3.28 -0.39 0.35
CA ALA A 72 4.53 -0.10 -0.36
C ALA A 72 5.67 -1.11 -0.11
N GLY A 73 5.54 -2.01 0.87
CA GLY A 73 6.48 -3.11 1.11
C GLY A 73 6.12 -4.43 0.42
N LYS A 74 4.89 -4.58 -0.09
CA LYS A 74 4.40 -5.82 -0.68
C LYS A 74 4.98 -6.08 -2.07
N ASN A 75 5.44 -5.04 -2.74
CA ASN A 75 6.12 -5.09 -4.04
C ASN A 75 7.37 -5.97 -3.96
N VAL A 76 8.11 -5.91 -2.85
CA VAL A 76 9.31 -6.73 -2.59
C VAL A 76 8.96 -8.20 -2.41
N GLU A 77 7.80 -8.50 -1.80
CA GLU A 77 7.27 -9.87 -1.67
C GLU A 77 7.00 -10.48 -3.05
N HIS A 78 6.37 -9.73 -3.95
CA HIS A 78 6.08 -10.17 -5.31
C HIS A 78 7.35 -10.33 -6.16
N LEU A 79 8.36 -9.46 -5.99
CA LEU A 79 9.66 -9.61 -6.66
C LEU A 79 10.40 -10.87 -6.17
N LYS A 80 10.40 -11.15 -4.87
CA LYS A 80 10.96 -12.39 -4.32
C LYS A 80 10.22 -13.62 -4.85
N ALA A 81 8.88 -13.57 -4.87
CA ALA A 81 8.05 -14.67 -5.39
C ALA A 81 8.27 -14.92 -6.89
N ALA A 82 8.49 -13.87 -7.67
CA ALA A 82 8.85 -13.98 -9.09
C ALA A 82 10.22 -14.67 -9.27
N ALA A 83 11.21 -14.29 -8.47
CA ALA A 83 12.54 -14.89 -8.52
C ALA A 83 12.53 -16.39 -8.15
N VAL A 84 11.82 -16.75 -7.08
CA VAL A 84 11.67 -18.17 -6.65
C VAL A 84 10.92 -18.99 -7.70
N ALA A 85 9.87 -18.42 -8.30
CA ALA A 85 9.14 -19.09 -9.39
C ALA A 85 10.04 -19.29 -10.62
N ALA A 86 10.88 -18.31 -10.97
CA ALA A 86 11.79 -18.42 -12.11
C ALA A 86 12.87 -19.50 -11.91
N ASP A 87 13.35 -19.68 -10.67
CA ASP A 87 14.37 -20.67 -10.31
C ASP A 87 13.82 -22.10 -10.14
N SER A 88 12.49 -22.26 -10.06
CA SER A 88 11.83 -23.55 -9.95
C SER A 88 11.88 -24.34 -11.27
N LYS A 89 13.00 -25.01 -11.53
CA LYS A 89 13.23 -25.85 -12.73
C LYS A 89 12.40 -27.13 -12.78
N ALA A 90 11.84 -27.56 -11.64
CA ALA A 90 10.97 -28.74 -11.53
C ALA A 90 9.50 -28.46 -11.93
N MET A 91 9.14 -27.20 -12.19
CA MET A 91 7.78 -26.78 -12.52
C MET A 91 7.56 -26.80 -14.03
N ASP A 92 6.32 -27.09 -14.47
CA ASP A 92 5.94 -27.01 -15.87
C ASP A 92 6.33 -25.63 -16.46
N PRO A 93 7.05 -25.59 -17.60
CA PRO A 93 7.48 -24.33 -18.22
C PRO A 93 6.36 -23.30 -18.38
N ILE A 94 5.16 -23.72 -18.79
CA ILE A 94 4.03 -22.81 -19.00
C ILE A 94 3.60 -22.22 -17.66
N LEU A 95 3.40 -23.07 -16.65
CA LEU A 95 3.02 -22.64 -15.30
C LEU A 95 4.08 -21.72 -14.69
N ARG A 96 5.36 -21.98 -14.97
CA ARG A 96 6.48 -21.14 -14.54
C ARG A 96 6.41 -19.74 -15.13
N TYR A 97 6.30 -19.63 -16.45
CA TYR A 97 6.23 -18.32 -17.11
C TYR A 97 4.98 -17.54 -16.70
N THR A 98 3.82 -18.20 -16.59
CA THR A 98 2.58 -17.54 -16.13
C THR A 98 2.69 -17.07 -14.68
N THR A 99 3.31 -17.87 -13.80
CA THR A 99 3.50 -17.49 -12.39
C THR A 99 4.46 -16.32 -12.26
N VAL A 100 5.60 -16.35 -12.97
CA VAL A 100 6.57 -15.24 -13.01
C VAL A 100 5.90 -13.98 -13.55
N GLY A 101 5.18 -14.06 -14.66
CA GLY A 101 4.46 -12.93 -15.26
C GLY A 101 3.42 -12.33 -14.30
N ARG A 102 2.64 -13.15 -13.60
CA ARG A 102 1.69 -12.68 -12.59
C ARG A 102 2.38 -11.92 -11.46
N GLN A 103 3.46 -12.48 -10.91
CA GLN A 103 4.17 -11.88 -9.79
C GLN A 103 4.88 -10.58 -10.20
N LEU A 104 5.48 -10.54 -11.40
CA LEU A 104 6.04 -9.32 -11.97
C LEU A 104 4.97 -8.27 -12.26
N GLY A 105 3.81 -8.67 -12.77
CA GLY A 105 2.66 -7.79 -12.98
C GLY A 105 2.19 -7.12 -11.68
N TYR A 106 2.08 -7.90 -10.59
CA TYR A 106 1.75 -7.34 -9.27
C TYR A 106 2.85 -6.44 -8.71
N ALA A 107 4.12 -6.83 -8.87
CA ALA A 107 5.24 -5.99 -8.44
C ALA A 107 5.28 -4.65 -9.19
N GLY A 108 5.08 -4.69 -10.51
CA GLY A 108 5.00 -3.50 -11.36
C GLY A 108 3.83 -2.59 -10.98
N TYR A 109 2.63 -3.15 -10.87
CA TYR A 109 1.44 -2.40 -10.44
C TYR A 109 1.64 -1.70 -9.10
N LEU A 110 2.18 -2.42 -8.09
CA LEU A 110 2.44 -1.83 -6.77
C LEU A 110 3.56 -0.78 -6.80
N THR A 111 4.54 -0.93 -7.68
CA THR A 111 5.60 0.08 -7.88
C THR A 111 5.03 1.37 -8.47
N PHE A 112 4.11 1.26 -9.44
CA PHE A 112 3.38 2.43 -9.95
C PHE A 112 2.45 3.02 -8.88
N ASP A 113 1.74 2.22 -8.07
CA ASP A 113 0.94 2.74 -6.94
C ASP A 113 1.82 3.52 -5.95
N LEU A 114 3.04 3.05 -5.68
CA LEU A 114 4.02 3.76 -4.86
C LEU A 114 4.49 5.08 -5.50
N ALA A 115 4.70 5.12 -6.82
CA ALA A 115 5.03 6.36 -7.51
C ALA A 115 3.90 7.41 -7.38
N THR A 116 2.63 6.98 -7.49
CA THR A 116 1.49 7.89 -7.26
C THR A 116 1.39 8.36 -5.81
N LEU A 117 1.86 7.56 -4.85
CA LEU A 117 1.92 7.95 -3.44
C LEU A 117 2.98 9.03 -3.22
N LEU A 118 4.16 8.89 -3.82
CA LEU A 118 5.22 9.90 -3.71
C LEU A 118 4.77 11.26 -4.27
N ASP A 119 4.12 11.26 -5.43
CA ASP A 119 3.52 12.47 -6.02
C ASP A 119 2.42 13.06 -5.09
N ALA A 120 1.53 12.21 -4.54
CA ALA A 120 0.49 12.67 -3.63
C ALA A 120 1.05 13.26 -2.34
N MET A 121 2.09 12.66 -1.75
CA MET A 121 2.76 13.18 -0.55
C MET A 121 3.45 14.53 -0.83
N GLY A 122 4.11 14.66 -1.99
CA GLY A 122 4.73 15.92 -2.41
C GLY A 122 3.71 17.07 -2.52
N ARG A 123 2.52 16.79 -3.07
CA ARG A 123 1.44 17.79 -3.21
C ARG A 123 0.74 18.14 -1.89
N GLU A 124 0.74 17.25 -0.91
CA GLU A 124 0.19 17.53 0.43
C GLU A 124 1.15 18.43 1.22
N SER A 125 2.47 18.18 1.11
CA SER A 125 3.51 18.99 1.78
C SER A 125 3.60 20.42 1.25
N SER A 126 3.17 20.67 0.01
CA SER A 126 3.19 22.01 -0.60
C SER A 126 1.97 22.86 -0.26
N LYS A 127 0.93 22.30 0.37
CA LYS A 127 -0.24 23.08 0.77
C LYS A 127 0.06 23.77 2.11
N PRO A 128 -0.11 25.10 2.22
CA PRO A 128 -0.01 25.77 3.51
C PRO A 128 -1.04 25.17 4.47
N ALA A 129 -0.65 25.02 5.73
CA ALA A 129 -1.53 24.49 6.76
C ALA A 129 -2.81 25.34 6.82
N PRO A 130 -4.01 24.72 6.90
CA PRO A 130 -5.25 25.47 7.06
C PRO A 130 -5.21 26.15 8.43
N GLY A 131 -4.79 27.42 8.47
CA GLY A 131 -4.64 28.20 9.70
C GLY A 131 -3.52 29.24 9.71
N THR A 132 -2.58 29.22 8.75
CA THR A 132 -1.61 30.31 8.59
C THR A 132 -2.08 31.24 7.48
N PHE A 133 -2.71 32.35 7.89
CA PHE A 133 -2.83 33.56 7.07
C PHE A 133 -1.46 34.22 6.91
#